data_AF-A0A8H3TZT5-F1
#
_entry.id   AF-A0A8H3TZT5-F1
#
_cell.length_a   1.000
_cell.length_b   1.000
_cell.length_c   1.000
_cell.angle_alpha   90.00
_cell.angle_beta   90.00
_cell.angle_gamma   90.00
#
_symmetry.space_group_name_H-M   'P 1'
#
loop_
_entity.id
_entity.type
_entity.pdbx_description
1 polymer ?
#
loop_
_entity_poly.entity_id
_entity_poly.type
_entity_poly.pdbx_seq_one_letter_code
_entity_poly.pdbx_strand_id
1 'polypeptide(L)'
;MSLRVVTRPLIQRRAYAVAASNAKDRDSTAGDSRLDIIRKTLYPVGGVDTASSPTGTYHPDHQARLAHVLGANPEVHETIERAWKTHQRSLRESRQAALERKHAEMARACEALKQADERLYAQAMVKPDIRKSSSSAPLDPQPEGGKTSLAEKRRKAARIEGLFPREWPVARETWGKEKWHAGEQPAKQ
;
A
#
# COMPACT_ATOMS: atom_id res chain seq x y z
N MET A 1 -0.25 -52.26 -9.82
CA MET A 1 -0.82 -50.91 -9.52
C MET A 1 -0.40 -50.53 -8.10
N SER A 2 0.56 -49.61 -7.96
CA SER A 2 1.21 -49.31 -6.68
C SER A 2 0.70 -47.98 -6.14
N LEU A 3 0.00 -47.99 -5.01
CA LEU A 3 -0.46 -46.80 -4.31
C LEU A 3 0.72 -46.16 -3.57
N ARG A 4 1.10 -44.94 -3.95
CA ARG A 4 2.10 -44.13 -3.23
C ARG A 4 1.42 -43.43 -2.06
N VAL A 5 1.77 -43.84 -0.84
CA VAL A 5 1.43 -43.13 0.40
C VAL A 5 2.27 -41.86 0.47
N VAL A 6 1.62 -40.70 0.43
CA VAL A 6 2.28 -39.40 0.62
C VAL A 6 2.36 -39.13 2.12
N THR A 7 3.50 -39.44 2.72
CA THR A 7 3.81 -39.05 4.11
C THR A 7 4.14 -37.57 4.17
N ARG A 8 3.29 -36.78 4.82
CA ARG A 8 3.57 -35.36 5.15
C ARG A 8 4.69 -35.28 6.20
N PRO A 9 5.70 -34.41 6.02
CA PRO A 9 6.74 -34.22 7.03
C PRO A 9 6.16 -33.50 8.26
N LEU A 10 6.46 -34.04 9.45
CA LEU A 10 6.20 -33.40 10.74
C LEU A 10 7.02 -32.11 10.84
N ILE A 11 6.32 -30.97 10.93
CA ILE A 11 6.94 -29.67 11.18
C ILE A 11 7.48 -29.67 12.62
N GLN A 12 8.80 -29.81 12.76
CA GLN A 12 9.49 -29.60 14.03
C GLN A 12 9.39 -28.12 14.42
N ARG A 13 8.55 -27.82 15.42
CA ARG A 13 8.46 -26.49 16.02
C ARG A 13 9.76 -26.20 16.78
N ARG A 14 10.57 -25.27 16.28
CA ARG A 14 11.65 -24.65 17.04
C ARG A 14 11.03 -23.88 18.21
N ALA A 15 11.30 -24.33 19.43
CA ALA A 15 11.01 -23.58 20.64
C ALA A 15 12.10 -22.52 20.84
N TYR A 16 11.74 -21.25 20.69
CA TYR A 16 12.53 -20.14 21.21
C TYR A 16 12.08 -19.88 22.65
N ALA A 17 13.07 -19.77 23.54
CA ALA A 17 12.98 -19.74 24.99
C ALA A 17 11.98 -18.72 25.59
N VAL A 18 11.48 -19.02 26.80
CA VAL A 18 11.70 -18.26 28.05
C VAL A 18 11.42 -19.22 29.22
N ALA A 19 12.38 -19.38 30.13
CA ALA A 19 12.18 -20.03 31.41
C ALA A 19 11.36 -19.08 32.30
N ALA A 20 10.15 -19.50 32.69
CA ALA A 20 9.34 -18.80 33.67
C ALA A 20 9.87 -19.10 35.08
N SER A 21 10.54 -18.13 35.69
CA SER A 21 10.78 -18.14 37.12
C SER A 21 9.51 -17.68 37.85
N ASN A 22 9.19 -18.40 38.93
CA ASN A 22 8.22 -18.07 39.98
C ASN A 22 6.73 -18.11 39.58
N ALA A 23 6.22 -19.35 39.50
CA ALA A 23 4.79 -19.62 39.68
C ALA A 23 4.40 -19.35 41.14
N LYS A 24 3.86 -18.14 41.39
CA LYS A 24 3.02 -17.85 42.54
C LYS A 24 1.62 -17.67 41.99
N ASP A 25 0.71 -18.57 42.38
CA ASP A 25 -0.71 -18.57 42.06
C ASP A 25 -1.26 -17.15 42.02
N ARG A 26 -1.49 -16.67 40.78
CA ARG A 26 -2.37 -15.55 40.50
C ARG A 26 -3.45 -16.13 39.62
N ASP A 27 -4.67 -16.15 40.16
CA ASP A 27 -5.90 -16.54 39.49
C ASP A 27 -5.87 -16.18 38.00
N SER A 28 -5.79 -17.22 37.18
CA SER A 28 -5.66 -17.19 35.72
C SER A 28 -6.93 -16.73 34.98
N THR A 29 -7.89 -16.14 35.69
CA THR A 29 -9.23 -15.85 35.17
C THR A 29 -9.41 -14.43 34.62
N ALA A 30 -8.56 -13.46 35.01
CA ALA A 30 -8.70 -12.07 34.57
C ALA A 30 -7.99 -11.74 33.24
N GLY A 31 -6.83 -12.36 32.98
CA GLY A 31 -6.06 -12.20 31.72
C GLY A 31 -6.65 -12.95 30.53
N ASP A 32 -7.49 -13.95 30.79
CA ASP A 32 -8.13 -14.78 29.77
C ASP A 32 -9.30 -14.06 29.08
N SER A 33 -9.96 -13.09 29.74
CA SER A 33 -11.11 -12.38 29.16
C SER A 33 -10.78 -11.61 27.87
N ARG A 34 -9.68 -10.86 27.84
CA ARG A 34 -9.24 -10.11 26.64
C ARG A 34 -8.72 -11.06 25.57
N LEU A 35 -7.98 -12.10 25.97
CA LEU A 35 -7.50 -13.12 25.04
C LEU A 35 -8.65 -13.91 24.43
N ASP A 36 -9.70 -14.21 25.20
CA ASP A 36 -10.92 -14.86 24.73
C ASP A 36 -11.74 -13.97 23.83
N ILE A 37 -11.83 -12.66 24.10
CA ILE A 37 -12.45 -11.72 23.16
C ILE A 37 -11.66 -11.72 21.84
N ILE A 38 -10.33 -11.63 21.89
CA ILE A 38 -9.47 -11.67 20.69
C ILE A 38 -9.60 -13.02 19.96
N ARG A 39 -9.65 -14.15 20.69
CA ARG A 39 -9.87 -15.48 20.11
C ARG A 39 -11.24 -15.57 19.45
N LYS A 40 -12.31 -15.07 20.10
CA LYS A 40 -13.67 -15.06 19.56
C LYS A 40 -13.83 -14.12 18.37
N THR A 41 -13.08 -13.02 18.31
CA THR A 41 -13.12 -12.10 17.16
C THR A 41 -12.28 -12.57 15.98
N LEU A 42 -11.14 -13.25 16.22
CA LEU A 42 -10.31 -13.80 15.14
C LEU A 42 -10.82 -15.17 14.66
N TYR A 43 -11.42 -15.95 15.55
CA TYR A 43 -11.90 -17.31 15.30
C TYR A 43 -13.34 -17.47 15.82
N PRO A 44 -14.34 -16.99 15.05
CA PRO A 44 -15.74 -17.16 15.43
C PRO A 44 -16.11 -18.65 15.48
N VAL A 45 -16.95 -19.02 16.45
CA VAL A 45 -17.18 -20.41 16.90
C VAL A 45 -17.92 -21.29 15.86
N GLY A 46 -18.40 -20.72 14.76
CA GLY A 46 -19.14 -21.43 13.69
C GLY A 46 -18.35 -21.64 12.39
N GLY A 47 -17.02 -21.50 12.41
CA GLY A 47 -16.22 -21.59 11.18
C GLY A 47 -16.54 -20.46 10.18
N VAL A 48 -15.79 -20.43 9.08
CA VAL A 48 -15.88 -19.37 8.05
C VAL A 48 -17.25 -19.37 7.35
N ASP A 49 -17.93 -20.53 7.36
CA ASP A 49 -19.11 -20.78 6.54
C ASP A 49 -20.43 -20.79 7.31
N THR A 50 -20.47 -20.67 8.65
CA THR A 50 -21.76 -20.67 9.39
C THR A 50 -21.85 -19.63 10.50
N ALA A 51 -20.74 -19.04 10.94
CA ALA A 51 -20.79 -17.95 11.91
C ALA A 51 -21.08 -16.61 11.24
N SER A 52 -22.00 -15.84 11.80
CA SER A 52 -22.07 -14.40 11.55
C SER A 52 -20.69 -13.81 11.83
N SER A 53 -20.02 -13.35 10.77
CA SER A 53 -18.66 -12.83 10.86
C SER A 53 -18.62 -11.72 11.91
N PRO A 54 -17.62 -11.68 12.82
CA PRO A 54 -17.50 -10.61 13.82
C PRO A 54 -17.31 -9.22 13.18
N THR A 55 -17.01 -9.17 11.87
CA THR A 55 -16.96 -7.96 11.03
C THR A 55 -18.28 -7.65 10.31
N GLY A 56 -19.37 -8.38 10.59
CA GLY A 56 -20.73 -8.09 10.16
C GLY A 56 -21.11 -8.52 8.73
N THR A 57 -20.27 -9.31 8.05
CA THR A 57 -20.47 -9.60 6.62
C THR A 57 -21.27 -10.87 6.31
N TYR A 58 -21.38 -11.80 7.25
CA TYR A 58 -22.09 -13.06 7.03
C TYR A 58 -23.43 -13.05 7.76
N HIS A 59 -24.53 -13.07 7.01
CA HIS A 59 -25.88 -13.18 7.57
C HIS A 59 -26.30 -14.66 7.54
N PRO A 60 -26.98 -15.18 8.59
CA PRO A 60 -27.44 -16.57 8.58
C PRO A 60 -28.26 -16.91 7.32
N ASP A 61 -29.14 -16.00 6.89
CA ASP A 61 -29.94 -16.16 5.67
C ASP A 61 -29.28 -15.67 4.37
N HIS A 62 -27.95 -15.50 4.32
CA HIS A 62 -27.30 -14.93 3.13
C HIS A 62 -27.57 -15.76 1.86
N GLN A 63 -27.66 -17.10 1.94
CA GLN A 63 -27.97 -17.96 0.79
C GLN A 63 -29.38 -17.71 0.27
N ALA A 64 -30.36 -17.56 1.17
CA ALA A 64 -31.74 -17.26 0.78
C ALA A 64 -31.85 -15.87 0.14
N ARG A 65 -31.09 -14.88 0.66
CA ARG A 65 -31.02 -13.54 0.06
C ARG A 65 -30.32 -13.55 -1.30
N LEU A 66 -29.22 -14.28 -1.44
CA LEU A 66 -28.55 -14.48 -2.73
C LEU A 66 -29.47 -15.18 -3.72
N ALA A 67 -30.17 -16.24 -3.30
CA ALA A 67 -31.15 -16.93 -4.13
C ALA A 67 -32.33 -16.03 -4.53
N HIS A 68 -32.79 -15.13 -3.65
CA HIS A 68 -33.82 -14.15 -3.99
C HIS A 68 -33.33 -13.11 -5.02
N VAL A 69 -32.10 -12.61 -4.87
CA VAL A 69 -31.52 -11.59 -5.78
C VAL A 69 -31.12 -12.20 -7.13
N LEU A 70 -30.50 -13.39 -7.11
CA LEU A 70 -30.02 -14.09 -8.30
C LEU A 70 -31.11 -14.90 -9.00
N GLY A 71 -32.09 -15.40 -8.24
CA GLY A 71 -33.12 -16.34 -8.72
C GLY A 71 -34.10 -15.74 -9.73
N ALA A 72 -34.17 -14.41 -9.85
CA ALA A 72 -34.94 -13.76 -10.89
C ALA A 72 -34.27 -13.86 -12.28
N ASN A 73 -32.93 -13.84 -12.36
CA ASN A 73 -32.14 -14.03 -13.58
C ASN A 73 -30.65 -14.27 -13.23
N PRO A 74 -30.15 -15.52 -13.22
CA PRO A 74 -28.74 -15.81 -12.88
C PRO A 74 -27.75 -15.21 -13.89
N GLU A 75 -28.19 -14.99 -15.12
CA GLU A 75 -27.40 -14.41 -16.22
C GLU A 75 -27.01 -12.94 -16.00
N VAL A 76 -27.79 -12.20 -15.19
CA VAL A 76 -27.55 -10.77 -14.93
C VAL A 76 -26.22 -10.59 -14.19
N HIS A 77 -25.96 -11.45 -13.21
CA HIS A 77 -24.70 -11.39 -12.46
C HIS A 77 -23.50 -11.65 -13.37
N GLU A 78 -23.54 -12.70 -14.18
CA GLU A 78 -22.46 -13.02 -15.13
C GLU A 78 -22.23 -11.91 -16.14
N THR A 79 -23.31 -11.28 -16.60
CA THR A 79 -23.25 -10.17 -17.55
C THR A 79 -22.60 -8.94 -16.93
N ILE A 80 -22.99 -8.56 -15.71
CA ILE A 80 -22.37 -7.45 -14.97
C ILE A 80 -20.89 -7.73 -14.75
N GLU A 81 -20.53 -8.95 -14.32
CA GLU A 81 -19.13 -9.31 -14.12
C GLU A 81 -18.32 -9.24 -15.42
N ARG A 82 -18.86 -9.77 -16.52
CA ARG A 82 -18.19 -9.75 -17.82
C ARG A 82 -18.00 -8.32 -18.30
N ALA A 83 -19.03 -7.48 -18.19
CA ALA A 83 -18.96 -6.06 -18.53
C ALA A 83 -17.92 -5.32 -17.68
N TRP A 84 -17.88 -5.58 -16.37
CA TRP A 84 -16.90 -4.99 -15.46
C TRP A 84 -15.47 -5.42 -15.78
N LYS A 85 -15.22 -6.72 -16.01
CA LYS A 85 -13.89 -7.25 -16.39
C LYS A 85 -13.42 -6.64 -17.71
N THR A 86 -14.32 -6.50 -18.70
CA THR A 86 -14.03 -5.84 -19.98
C THR A 86 -13.70 -4.36 -19.79
N HIS A 87 -14.48 -3.64 -18.98
CA HIS A 87 -14.22 -2.23 -18.64
C HIS A 87 -12.85 -2.06 -17.95
N GLN A 88 -12.52 -2.90 -16.98
CA GLN A 88 -11.21 -2.89 -16.31
C GLN A 88 -10.06 -3.15 -17.29
N ARG A 89 -10.24 -4.05 -18.26
CA ARG A 89 -9.25 -4.29 -19.32
C ARG A 89 -9.05 -3.03 -20.17
N SER A 90 -10.13 -2.41 -20.63
CA SER A 90 -10.08 -1.17 -21.41
C SER A 90 -9.40 -0.02 -20.65
N LEU A 91 -9.66 0.12 -19.34
CA LEU A 91 -8.95 1.09 -18.49
C LEU A 91 -7.45 0.79 -18.37
N ARG A 92 -7.05 -0.49 -18.33
CA ARG A 92 -5.64 -0.87 -18.30
C ARG A 92 -4.96 -0.53 -19.63
N GLU A 93 -5.60 -0.87 -20.75
CA GLU A 93 -5.09 -0.60 -22.10
C GLU A 93 -4.96 0.90 -22.36
N SER A 94 -5.94 1.71 -21.94
CA SER A 94 -5.88 3.16 -22.11
C SER A 94 -4.75 3.80 -21.28
N ARG A 95 -4.55 3.34 -20.04
CA ARG A 95 -3.42 3.78 -19.20
C ARG A 95 -2.08 3.36 -19.80
N GLN A 96 -1.98 2.13 -20.31
CA GLN A 96 -0.78 1.63 -20.94
C GLN A 96 -0.42 2.44 -22.19
N ALA A 97 -1.39 2.68 -23.08
CA ALA A 97 -1.20 3.52 -24.26
C ALA A 97 -0.76 4.96 -23.90
N ALA A 98 -1.32 5.53 -22.83
CA ALA A 98 -0.91 6.85 -22.35
C ALA A 98 0.53 6.86 -21.80
N LEU A 99 0.95 5.80 -21.09
CA LEU A 99 2.33 5.64 -20.61
C LEU A 99 3.31 5.45 -21.76
N GLU A 100 2.96 4.65 -22.77
CA GLU A 100 3.77 4.42 -23.96
C GLU A 100 3.99 5.71 -24.75
N ARG A 101 2.95 6.53 -24.93
CA ARG A 101 3.07 7.86 -25.56
C ARG A 101 4.06 8.75 -24.81
N LYS A 102 3.88 8.88 -23.49
CA LYS A 102 4.79 9.67 -22.65
C LYS A 102 6.22 9.17 -22.73
N HIS A 103 6.41 7.86 -22.73
CA HIS A 103 7.73 7.25 -22.84
C HIS A 103 8.37 7.50 -24.21
N ALA A 104 7.60 7.37 -25.31
CA ALA A 104 8.08 7.64 -26.65
C ALA A 104 8.48 9.12 -26.83
N GLU A 105 7.68 10.05 -26.32
CA GLU A 105 8.01 11.48 -26.32
C GLU A 105 9.26 11.78 -25.49
N MET A 106 9.38 11.19 -24.30
CA MET A 106 10.56 11.31 -23.45
C MET A 106 11.82 10.78 -24.17
N ALA A 107 11.74 9.61 -24.82
CA ALA A 107 12.86 9.05 -25.57
C ALA A 107 13.31 9.97 -26.70
N ARG A 108 12.36 10.51 -27.48
CA ARG A 108 12.64 11.49 -28.54
C ARG A 108 13.31 12.76 -27.98
N ALA A 109 12.84 13.26 -26.85
CA ALA A 109 13.43 14.43 -26.19
C ALA A 109 14.86 14.15 -25.71
N CYS A 110 15.13 12.96 -25.16
CA CYS A 110 16.48 12.55 -24.77
C CYS A 110 17.42 12.39 -25.97
N GLU A 111 16.94 11.85 -27.09
CA GLU A 111 17.70 11.76 -28.34
C GLU A 111 18.05 13.15 -28.89
N ALA A 112 17.08 14.07 -28.90
CA ALA A 112 17.31 15.45 -29.30
C ALA A 112 18.31 16.17 -28.38
N LEU A 113 18.21 15.96 -27.06
CA LEU A 113 19.16 16.52 -26.08
C LEU A 113 20.58 15.99 -26.31
N LYS A 114 20.72 14.69 -26.59
CA LYS A 114 22.01 14.07 -26.88
C LYS A 114 22.68 14.67 -28.12
N GLN A 115 21.90 15.02 -29.14
CA GLN A 115 22.40 15.66 -30.36
C GLN A 115 22.79 17.12 -30.13
N ALA A 116 22.08 17.83 -29.25
CA ALA A 116 22.32 19.24 -28.98
C ALA A 116 23.47 19.49 -27.97
N ASP A 117 23.48 18.80 -26.84
CA ASP A 117 24.49 18.94 -25.78
C ASP A 117 24.68 17.61 -25.03
N GLU A 118 25.83 16.97 -25.29
CA GLU A 118 26.21 15.70 -24.66
C GLU A 118 26.43 15.83 -23.14
N ARG A 119 26.90 16.99 -22.65
CA ARG A 119 27.14 17.21 -21.22
C ARG A 119 25.83 17.23 -20.44
N LEU A 120 24.82 17.95 -20.95
CA LEU A 120 23.49 17.99 -20.34
C LEU A 120 22.81 16.62 -20.41
N TYR A 121 22.97 15.90 -21.52
CA TYR A 121 22.48 14.53 -21.63
C TYR A 121 23.10 13.61 -20.57
N ALA A 122 24.43 13.67 -20.38
CA ALA A 122 25.11 12.88 -19.36
C ALA A 122 24.60 13.18 -17.94
N GLN A 123 24.34 14.45 -17.62
CA GLN A 123 23.76 14.86 -16.35
C GLN A 123 22.32 14.35 -16.16
N ALA A 124 21.48 14.43 -17.20
CA ALA A 124 20.09 13.97 -17.15
C ALA A 124 19.96 12.44 -17.01
N MET A 125 20.95 11.68 -17.47
CA MET A 125 20.96 10.21 -17.36
C MET A 125 21.44 9.69 -16.00
N VAL A 126 21.85 10.58 -15.07
CA VAL A 126 22.26 10.18 -13.72
C VAL A 126 21.05 9.64 -12.95
N LYS A 127 21.13 8.37 -12.55
CA LYS A 127 20.11 7.74 -11.69
C LYS A 127 20.48 7.93 -10.22
N PRO A 128 19.65 8.59 -9.40
CA PRO A 128 19.92 8.70 -7.98
C PRO A 128 19.83 7.31 -7.31
N ASP A 129 20.88 6.93 -6.58
CA ASP A 129 20.88 5.69 -5.80
C ASP A 129 20.19 5.94 -4.45
N ILE A 130 18.92 5.51 -4.36
CA ILE A 130 18.03 5.72 -3.20
C ILE A 130 18.65 5.18 -1.89
N ARG A 131 19.51 4.16 -1.98
CA ARG A 131 20.13 3.54 -0.79
C ARG A 131 21.32 4.33 -0.26
N LYS A 132 21.94 5.16 -1.11
CA LYS A 132 23.13 5.96 -0.76
C LYS A 132 22.78 7.43 -0.50
N SER A 133 21.64 7.90 -1.02
CA SER A 133 21.18 9.29 -0.87
C SER A 133 20.82 9.69 0.57
N SER A 134 20.60 8.73 1.48
CA SER A 134 20.39 9.04 2.91
C SER A 134 21.67 9.46 3.64
N SER A 135 22.85 9.36 3.01
CA SER A 135 24.15 9.68 3.61
C SER A 135 24.90 10.84 2.95
N SER A 136 24.52 11.23 1.73
CA SER A 136 25.08 12.42 1.09
C SER A 136 24.30 13.64 1.55
N ALA A 137 24.96 14.45 2.38
CA ALA A 137 24.47 15.73 2.87
C ALA A 137 23.92 16.62 1.72
N PRO A 138 22.95 17.53 2.01
CA PRO A 138 22.16 18.22 1.00
C PRO A 138 23.02 19.05 0.05
N LEU A 139 22.79 18.90 -1.26
CA LEU A 139 23.21 19.83 -2.30
C LEU A 139 22.26 21.03 -2.43
N ASP A 140 21.45 21.29 -1.41
CA ASP A 140 20.69 22.54 -1.32
C ASP A 140 21.64 23.65 -0.82
N PRO A 141 21.73 24.81 -1.50
CA PRO A 141 22.43 25.96 -0.94
C PRO A 141 21.82 26.27 0.43
N GLN A 142 22.69 26.28 1.46
CA GLN A 142 22.31 26.66 2.82
C GLN A 142 21.48 27.96 2.76
N PRO A 143 20.33 28.03 3.44
CA PRO A 143 19.62 29.29 3.58
C PRO A 143 20.44 30.18 4.52
N GLU A 144 21.37 30.93 3.95
CA GLU A 144 22.02 32.06 4.59
C GLU A 144 20.92 33.02 5.09
N GLY A 145 20.72 33.07 6.41
CA GLY A 145 20.03 34.19 7.07
C GLY A 145 18.56 34.04 7.49
N GLY A 146 17.87 32.91 7.22
CA GLY A 146 16.45 32.76 7.59
C GLY A 146 16.18 31.97 8.88
N LYS A 147 15.37 32.51 9.81
CA LYS A 147 14.80 31.75 10.95
C LYS A 147 13.73 30.75 10.46
N THR A 148 14.09 29.80 9.61
CA THR A 148 13.19 28.70 9.25
C THR A 148 12.97 27.83 10.48
N SER A 149 11.72 27.45 10.74
CA SER A 149 11.37 26.63 11.90
C SER A 149 12.17 25.33 11.90
N LEU A 150 12.59 24.84 13.07
CA LEU A 150 13.26 23.53 13.21
C LEU A 150 12.43 22.41 12.56
N ALA A 151 11.10 22.56 12.57
CA ALA A 151 10.18 21.63 11.92
C ALA A 151 10.30 21.67 10.38
N GLU A 152 10.49 22.84 9.77
CA GLU A 152 10.68 22.98 8.32
C GLU A 152 12.03 22.42 7.88
N LYS A 153 13.10 22.68 8.65
CA LYS A 153 14.42 22.09 8.38
C LYS A 153 14.37 20.56 8.45
N ARG A 154 13.68 20.01 9.44
CA ARG A 154 13.47 18.55 9.56
C ARG A 154 12.62 17.98 8.43
N ARG A 155 11.62 18.72 7.94
CA ARG A 155 10.77 18.31 6.80
C ARG A 155 11.57 18.26 5.50
N LYS A 156 12.37 19.28 5.20
CA LYS A 156 13.23 19.30 4.00
C LYS A 156 14.31 18.23 4.05
N ALA A 157 14.98 18.05 5.20
CA ALA A 157 15.99 17.01 5.38
C ALA A 157 15.42 15.57 5.31
N ALA A 158 14.11 15.40 5.47
CA ALA A 158 13.44 14.11 5.29
C ALA A 158 13.08 13.80 3.82
N ARG A 159 13.31 14.73 2.88
CA ARG A 159 13.14 14.47 1.45
C ARG A 159 14.29 13.59 0.98
N ILE A 160 13.95 12.40 0.50
CA ILE A 160 14.91 11.45 -0.06
C ILE A 160 14.90 11.65 -1.57
N GLU A 161 16.06 11.99 -2.15
CA GLU A 161 16.20 12.13 -3.60
C GLU A 161 15.79 10.85 -4.33
N GLY A 162 15.06 11.01 -5.44
CA GLY A 162 14.52 9.89 -6.23
C GLY A 162 13.22 9.28 -5.70
N LEU A 163 12.71 9.74 -4.55
CA LEU A 163 11.40 9.35 -4.03
C LEU A 163 10.40 10.51 -4.13
N PHE A 164 9.10 10.18 -4.20
CA PHE A 164 8.07 11.20 -4.16
C PHE A 164 8.12 11.97 -2.83
N PRO A 165 7.92 13.30 -2.86
CA PRO A 165 7.87 14.10 -1.64
C PRO A 165 6.71 13.65 -0.73
N ARG A 166 6.96 13.60 0.58
CA ARG A 166 5.98 13.10 1.57
C ARG A 166 4.80 14.05 1.76
N GLU A 167 5.02 15.32 1.47
CA GLU A 167 4.03 16.39 1.47
C GLU A 167 3.04 16.28 0.31
N TRP A 168 3.32 15.47 -0.71
CA TRP A 168 2.39 15.28 -1.82
C TRP A 168 1.14 14.54 -1.31
N PRO A 169 -0.05 15.18 -1.31
CA PRO A 169 -1.24 14.57 -0.77
C PRO A 169 -1.75 13.46 -1.70
N VAL A 170 -2.16 12.34 -1.10
CA VAL A 170 -2.96 11.33 -1.82
C VAL A 170 -4.35 11.89 -2.06
N ALA A 171 -4.88 11.71 -3.28
CA ALA A 171 -6.22 12.14 -3.64
C ALA A 171 -7.26 11.55 -2.66
N ARG A 172 -8.19 12.39 -2.22
CA ARG A 172 -9.27 12.03 -1.29
C ARG A 172 -10.63 12.20 -1.98
N GLU A 173 -11.62 11.43 -1.55
CA GLU A 173 -12.97 11.48 -2.12
C GLU A 173 -13.66 12.83 -1.89
N THR A 174 -13.45 13.43 -0.72
CA THR A 174 -13.97 14.76 -0.38
C THR A 174 -12.83 15.73 -0.09
N TRP A 175 -13.08 16.99 -0.42
CA TRP A 175 -12.14 18.07 -0.19
C TRP A 175 -12.21 18.46 1.29
N GLY A 176 -11.04 18.59 1.93
CA GLY A 176 -10.97 19.14 3.27
C GLY A 176 -11.34 20.62 3.32
N LYS A 177 -11.38 21.19 4.53
CA LYS A 177 -11.65 22.63 4.73
C LYS A 177 -10.61 23.52 4.03
N GLU A 178 -9.40 23.02 3.84
CA GLU A 178 -8.31 23.72 3.16
C GLU A 178 -8.11 23.10 1.76
N LYS A 179 -8.35 23.89 0.71
CA LYS A 179 -8.43 23.40 -0.68
C LYS A 179 -7.10 23.47 -1.44
N TRP A 180 -6.20 24.36 -1.03
CA TRP A 180 -4.85 24.51 -1.55
C TRP A 180 -4.06 25.50 -0.67
N HIS A 181 -2.82 25.20 -0.30
CA HIS A 181 -1.95 26.18 0.35
C HIS A 181 -1.36 27.10 -0.72
N ALA A 182 -1.92 28.29 -0.89
CA ALA A 182 -1.37 29.30 -1.79
C ALA A 182 -0.17 29.98 -1.12
N GLY A 183 1.03 29.41 -1.29
CA GLY A 183 2.28 30.12 -1.02
C GLY A 183 3.28 29.38 -0.14
N GLU A 184 4.06 28.49 -0.75
CA GLU A 184 5.49 28.46 -0.45
C GLU A 184 6.17 29.33 -1.51
N GLN A 185 6.17 30.66 -1.33
CA GLN A 185 7.04 31.49 -2.16
C GLN A 185 8.50 31.21 -1.75
N PRO A 186 9.40 30.86 -2.67
CA PRO A 186 10.82 30.87 -2.33
C PRO A 186 11.16 32.30 -1.89
N ALA A 187 11.87 32.42 -0.76
CA ALA A 187 12.35 33.72 -0.29
C ALA A 187 13.04 34.43 -1.47
N LYS A 188 12.56 35.64 -1.80
CA LYS A 188 13.21 36.48 -2.83
C LYS A 188 14.67 36.66 -2.42
N GLN A 189 15.57 36.27 -3.32
CA GLN A 189 17.01 36.51 -3.21
C GLN A 189 17.30 38.00 -3.25
#